data_AF-A0A7G7KQJ0-F1
#
_entry.id   AF-A0A7G7KQJ0-F1
#
_cell.length_a   1.000
_cell.length_b   1.000
_cell.length_c   1.000
_cell.angle_alpha   90.00
_cell.angle_beta   90.00
_cell.angle_gamma   90.00
#
_symmetry.space_group_name_H-M   'P 1'
#
loop_
_entity.id
_entity.type
_entity.pdbx_description
1 polymer ?
#
loop_
_entity_poly.entity_id
_entity_poly.type
_entity_poly.pdbx_seq_one_letter_code
_entity_poly.pdbx_strand_id
1 'polypeptide(L)'
;MVKSLVKTSALMAASALLSSMPALAQVSAANVRALNVARNWAVNNNGGLSVYRPAACMFNTGDGGGSCLTQNNSQGFRFKFLGGRPGWIEQGTAPTTETELQVSVDGRHVTQVIYNGSPR
;
A
#
# COMPACT_ATOMS: atom_id res chain seq x y z
N MET A 1 -12.87 78.57 0.54
CA MET A 1 -12.61 77.19 1.02
C MET A 1 -13.94 76.52 1.30
N VAL A 2 -14.40 75.64 0.41
CA VAL A 2 -15.53 74.74 0.66
C VAL A 2 -15.17 73.42 -0.01
N LYS A 3 -15.04 72.35 0.80
CA LYS A 3 -14.43 71.08 0.39
C LYS A 3 -15.41 70.23 -0.44
N SER A 4 -14.88 69.72 -1.55
CA SER A 4 -15.53 68.80 -2.48
C SER A 4 -15.87 67.46 -1.83
N LEU A 5 -17.06 66.93 -2.15
CA LEU A 5 -17.45 65.54 -1.94
C LEU A 5 -16.53 64.60 -2.75
N VAL A 6 -16.12 63.49 -2.14
CA VAL A 6 -15.68 62.28 -2.85
C VAL A 6 -16.34 61.06 -2.18
N LYS A 7 -17.12 60.33 -2.96
CA LYS A 7 -17.70 59.01 -2.67
C LYS A 7 -16.76 57.95 -3.23
N THR A 8 -16.29 57.01 -2.41
CA THR A 8 -15.57 55.78 -2.80
C THR A 8 -15.36 54.95 -1.52
N SER A 9 -15.48 53.64 -1.41
CA SER A 9 -15.86 52.55 -2.32
C SER A 9 -16.18 51.36 -1.41
N ALA A 10 -17.22 50.58 -1.74
CA ALA A 10 -17.44 49.28 -1.12
C ALA A 10 -16.34 48.31 -1.62
N LEU A 11 -15.46 47.87 -0.73
CA LEU A 11 -14.55 46.75 -0.98
C LEU A 11 -15.22 45.47 -0.51
N MET A 12 -15.69 44.66 -1.46
CA MET A 12 -16.02 43.25 -1.24
C MET A 12 -14.75 42.53 -0.80
N ALA A 13 -14.69 42.13 0.48
CA ALA A 13 -13.71 41.15 0.94
C ALA A 13 -14.23 39.75 0.57
N ALA A 14 -13.91 39.29 -0.63
CA ALA A 14 -14.05 37.87 -0.98
C ALA A 14 -12.86 37.12 -0.37
N SER A 15 -12.99 36.73 0.90
CA SER A 15 -12.04 35.83 1.55
C SER A 15 -12.08 34.47 0.85
N ALA A 16 -11.06 34.19 0.03
CA ALA A 16 -10.89 32.90 -0.61
C ALA A 16 -10.70 31.81 0.46
N LEU A 17 -11.70 30.94 0.59
CA LEU A 17 -11.59 29.69 1.33
C LEU A 17 -10.64 28.77 0.57
N LEU A 18 -9.33 28.86 0.86
CA LEU A 18 -8.35 27.85 0.50
C LEU A 18 -8.60 26.62 1.38
N SER A 19 -9.60 25.83 1.01
CA SER A 19 -9.83 24.51 1.59
C SER A 19 -8.59 23.66 1.31
N SER A 20 -7.84 23.30 2.35
CA SER A 20 -6.79 22.29 2.30
C SER A 20 -7.43 20.96 1.91
N MET A 21 -7.41 20.63 0.62
CA MET A 21 -7.83 19.31 0.18
C MET A 21 -6.89 18.27 0.81
N PRO A 22 -7.41 17.20 1.42
CA PRO A 22 -6.57 16.14 1.92
C PRO A 22 -5.78 15.56 0.75
N ALA A 23 -4.45 15.58 0.85
CA ALA A 23 -3.62 14.83 -0.06
C ALA A 23 -3.98 13.35 0.12
N LEU A 24 -4.61 12.74 -0.89
CA LEU A 24 -4.76 11.29 -0.93
C LEU A 24 -3.36 10.70 -0.78
N ALA A 25 -3.16 9.84 0.23
CA ALA A 25 -1.89 9.18 0.46
C ALA A 25 -1.57 8.33 -0.79
N GLN A 26 -0.74 8.86 -1.67
CA GLN A 26 -0.38 8.19 -2.90
C GLN A 26 0.52 6.99 -2.58
N VAL A 27 0.17 5.81 -3.08
CA VAL A 27 1.04 4.63 -2.97
C VAL A 27 2.39 4.94 -3.60
N SER A 28 3.45 4.85 -2.81
CA SER A 28 4.80 5.17 -3.28
C SER A 28 5.32 4.09 -4.23
N ALA A 29 6.21 4.47 -5.14
CA ALA A 29 6.89 3.50 -6.02
C ALA A 29 7.70 2.46 -5.21
N ALA A 30 8.20 2.83 -4.03
CA ALA A 30 8.86 1.91 -3.12
C ALA A 30 7.90 0.86 -2.58
N ASN A 31 6.66 1.23 -2.25
CA ASN A 31 5.66 0.29 -1.78
C ASN A 31 5.28 -0.73 -2.86
N VAL A 32 5.06 -0.29 -4.11
CA VAL A 32 4.77 -1.20 -5.24
C VAL A 32 5.95 -2.16 -5.48
N ARG A 33 7.19 -1.66 -5.41
CA ARG A 33 8.37 -2.54 -5.49
C ARG A 33 8.41 -3.54 -4.34
N ALA A 34 8.15 -3.10 -3.12
CA ALA A 34 8.18 -3.94 -1.94
C ALA A 34 7.14 -5.07 -2.01
N LEU A 35 5.93 -4.75 -2.47
CA LEU A 35 4.87 -5.72 -2.76
C LEU A 35 5.33 -6.78 -3.75
N ASN A 36 5.99 -6.35 -4.84
CA ASN A 36 6.50 -7.25 -5.87
C ASN A 36 7.64 -8.14 -5.34
N VAL A 37 8.54 -7.58 -4.53
CA VAL A 37 9.63 -8.32 -3.86
C VAL A 37 9.06 -9.37 -2.92
N ALA A 38 8.11 -9.02 -2.05
CA ALA A 38 7.48 -9.96 -1.13
C ALA A 38 6.73 -11.08 -1.86
N ARG A 39 5.96 -10.72 -2.89
CA ARG A 39 5.22 -11.68 -3.73
C ARG A 39 6.16 -12.67 -4.43
N ASN A 40 7.21 -12.16 -5.10
CA ASN A 40 8.14 -13.01 -5.83
C ASN A 40 8.96 -13.88 -4.89
N TRP A 41 9.35 -13.36 -3.73
CA TRP A 41 10.01 -14.15 -2.69
C TRP A 41 9.13 -15.33 -2.26
N ALA A 42 7.85 -15.10 -1.99
CA ALA A 42 6.94 -16.17 -1.55
C ALA A 42 6.73 -17.20 -2.66
N VAL A 43 6.50 -16.76 -3.90
CA VAL A 43 6.38 -17.67 -5.04
C VAL A 43 7.62 -18.53 -5.20
N ASN A 44 8.82 -17.94 -5.17
CA ASN A 44 10.06 -18.67 -5.39
C ASN A 44 10.36 -19.67 -4.27
N ASN A 45 10.05 -19.32 -3.01
CA ASN A 45 10.35 -20.17 -1.86
C ASN A 45 9.26 -21.20 -1.56
N ASN A 46 8.04 -21.03 -2.08
CA ASN A 46 6.92 -21.93 -1.83
C ASN A 46 6.60 -22.85 -3.03
N GLY A 47 7.59 -23.13 -3.88
CA GLY A 47 7.49 -24.13 -4.95
C GLY A 47 7.11 -23.59 -6.34
N GLY A 48 7.08 -22.28 -6.52
CA GLY A 48 6.82 -21.64 -7.81
C GLY A 48 5.34 -21.56 -8.18
N LEU A 49 5.05 -20.91 -9.32
CA LEU A 49 3.68 -20.59 -9.75
C LEU A 49 2.83 -21.83 -10.09
N SER A 50 3.44 -22.98 -10.37
CA SER A 50 2.73 -24.25 -10.59
C SER A 50 2.22 -24.89 -9.30
N VAL A 51 2.77 -24.51 -8.14
CA VAL A 51 2.48 -25.11 -6.83
C VAL A 51 1.82 -24.11 -5.89
N TYR A 52 2.13 -22.82 -6.03
CA TYR A 52 1.77 -21.80 -5.07
C TYR A 52 1.25 -20.52 -5.73
N ARG A 53 0.16 -20.00 -5.15
CA ARG A 53 -0.43 -18.70 -5.47
C ARG A 53 -0.65 -17.90 -4.17
N PRO A 54 -0.06 -16.69 -4.05
CA PRO A 54 -0.35 -15.77 -2.95
C PRO A 54 -1.83 -15.33 -2.90
N ALA A 55 -2.26 -14.81 -1.76
CA ALA A 55 -3.56 -14.18 -1.58
C ALA A 55 -3.77 -13.00 -2.55
N ALA A 56 -5.04 -12.73 -2.87
CA ALA A 56 -5.45 -11.73 -3.86
C ALA A 56 -4.91 -10.31 -3.55
N CYS A 57 -4.79 -9.94 -2.26
CA CYS A 57 -4.26 -8.64 -1.88
C CYS A 57 -2.80 -8.40 -2.33
N MET A 58 -2.01 -9.46 -2.56
CA MET A 58 -0.64 -9.34 -3.09
C MET A 58 -0.59 -8.88 -4.57
N PHE A 59 -1.74 -8.78 -5.23
CA PHE A 59 -1.87 -8.28 -6.60
C PHE A 59 -2.45 -6.86 -6.67
N ASN A 60 -2.89 -6.31 -5.54
CA ASN A 60 -3.44 -4.95 -5.48
C ASN A 60 -2.32 -3.90 -5.38
N THR A 61 -1.71 -3.57 -6.52
CA THR A 61 -0.68 -2.52 -6.58
C THR A 61 -1.24 -1.12 -6.37
N GLY A 62 -2.52 -0.89 -6.70
CA GLY A 62 -3.19 0.40 -6.53
C GLY A 62 -3.34 0.82 -5.07
N ASP A 63 -3.40 -0.16 -4.16
CA ASP A 63 -3.42 0.03 -2.70
C ASP A 63 -2.14 -0.50 -2.02
N GLY A 64 -1.08 -0.74 -2.80
CA GLY A 64 0.22 -1.15 -2.27
C GLY A 64 0.22 -2.44 -1.44
N GLY A 65 -0.68 -3.37 -1.76
CA GLY A 65 -0.90 -4.61 -1.04
C GLY A 65 -2.15 -4.63 -0.17
N GLY A 66 -2.82 -3.49 0.04
CA GLY A 66 -4.06 -3.39 0.81
C GLY A 66 -3.99 -4.15 2.14
N SER A 67 -4.92 -5.09 2.35
CA SER A 67 -4.97 -5.89 3.58
C SER A 67 -3.74 -6.80 3.82
N CYS A 68 -2.91 -7.04 2.81
CA CYS A 68 -1.66 -7.80 2.96
C CYS A 68 -0.54 -6.93 3.57
N LEU A 69 -0.62 -5.59 3.50
CA LEU A 69 0.36 -4.66 4.06
C LEU A 69 0.00 -4.36 5.52
N THR A 70 0.76 -4.90 6.46
CA THR A 70 0.50 -4.74 7.90
C THR A 70 1.30 -3.61 8.54
N GLN A 71 2.37 -3.15 7.89
CA GLN A 71 3.17 -2.03 8.37
C GLN A 71 3.84 -1.30 7.20
N ASN A 72 3.86 0.03 7.27
CA ASN A 72 4.64 0.89 6.40
C ASN A 72 5.21 2.04 7.24
N ASN A 73 6.48 1.96 7.60
CA ASN A 73 7.15 2.96 8.45
C ASN A 73 8.66 3.05 8.15
N SER A 74 9.42 3.68 9.04
CA SER A 74 10.87 3.85 8.89
C SER A 74 11.68 2.54 8.82
N GLN A 75 11.09 1.41 9.20
CA GLN A 75 11.70 0.08 9.07
C GLN A 75 11.39 -0.59 7.72
N GLY A 76 10.56 0.05 6.89
CA GLY A 76 10.13 -0.42 5.58
C GLY A 76 8.72 -0.99 5.60
N PHE A 77 8.50 -2.01 4.78
CA PHE A 77 7.18 -2.58 4.52
C PHE A 77 7.06 -3.98 5.12
N ARG A 78 6.02 -4.22 5.90
CA ARG A 78 5.68 -5.56 6.38
C ARG A 78 4.48 -6.10 5.63
N PHE A 79 4.65 -7.26 5.03
CA PHE A 79 3.56 -7.99 4.40
C PHE A 79 3.25 -9.25 5.19
N LYS A 80 1.98 -9.49 5.47
CA LYS A 80 1.48 -10.75 6.04
C LYS A 80 0.33 -11.25 5.17
N PHE A 81 0.46 -12.46 4.63
CA PHE A 81 -0.54 -12.98 3.71
C PHE A 81 -0.56 -14.50 3.67
N LEU A 82 -1.70 -15.02 3.24
CA LEU A 82 -1.91 -16.44 2.99
C LEU A 82 -1.56 -16.80 1.54
N GLY A 83 -1.35 -18.09 1.29
CA GLY A 83 -1.24 -18.64 -0.06
C GLY A 83 -1.52 -20.14 -0.05
N GLY A 84 -1.76 -20.67 -1.24
CA GLY A 84 -2.16 -22.06 -1.44
C GLY A 84 -1.96 -22.50 -2.88
N ARG A 85 -2.49 -23.67 -3.24
CA ARG A 85 -2.41 -24.19 -4.61
C ARG A 85 -3.05 -23.24 -5.62
N PRO A 86 -2.60 -23.19 -6.88
CA PRO A 86 -3.28 -22.42 -7.91
C PRO A 86 -4.79 -22.73 -7.93
N GLY A 87 -5.62 -21.69 -7.89
CA GLY A 87 -7.08 -21.81 -7.78
C GLY A 87 -7.65 -21.82 -6.35
N TRP A 88 -6.83 -21.80 -5.30
CA TRP A 88 -7.33 -21.97 -3.93
C TRP A 88 -8.37 -20.92 -3.49
N ILE A 89 -8.23 -19.68 -3.99
CA ILE A 89 -9.13 -18.57 -3.69
C ILE A 89 -10.48 -18.79 -4.35
N GLU A 90 -10.45 -19.10 -5.66
CA GLU A 90 -11.64 -19.30 -6.49
C GLU A 90 -12.42 -20.55 -6.06
N GLN A 91 -11.72 -21.57 -5.58
CA GLN A 91 -12.30 -22.83 -5.11
C GLN A 91 -12.70 -22.78 -3.62
N GLY A 92 -12.34 -21.73 -2.88
CA GLY A 92 -12.60 -21.62 -1.45
C GLY A 92 -11.87 -22.68 -0.61
N THR A 93 -10.81 -23.30 -1.14
CA THR A 93 -10.03 -24.29 -0.40
C THR A 93 -9.12 -23.62 0.62
N ALA A 94 -8.80 -24.31 1.71
CA ALA A 94 -7.93 -23.76 2.74
C ALA A 94 -6.54 -23.38 2.18
N PRO A 95 -5.96 -22.25 2.62
CA PRO A 95 -4.57 -21.91 2.31
C PRO A 95 -3.63 -22.93 2.98
N THR A 96 -2.48 -23.15 2.37
CA THR A 96 -1.46 -24.10 2.88
C THR A 96 -0.27 -23.39 3.52
N THR A 97 -0.13 -22.08 3.30
CA THR A 97 1.05 -21.34 3.75
C THR A 97 0.66 -19.92 4.17
N GLU A 98 1.12 -19.49 5.33
CA GLU A 98 1.21 -18.08 5.73
C GLU A 98 2.65 -17.61 5.53
N THR A 99 2.79 -16.41 4.97
CA THR A 99 4.07 -15.74 4.77
C THR A 99 4.02 -14.37 5.42
N GLU A 100 5.03 -14.05 6.24
CA GLU A 100 5.23 -12.75 6.86
C GLU A 100 6.67 -12.26 6.61
N LEU A 101 6.80 -11.14 5.90
CA LEU A 101 8.09 -10.60 5.46
C LEU A 101 8.24 -9.13 5.82
N GLN A 102 9.45 -8.74 6.20
CA GLN A 102 9.89 -7.35 6.22
C GLN A 102 10.70 -7.08 4.93
N VAL A 103 10.35 -6.01 4.23
CA VAL A 103 11.03 -5.52 3.04
C VAL A 103 11.61 -4.14 3.32
N SER A 104 12.79 -3.88 2.76
CA SER A 104 13.52 -2.63 2.92
C SER A 104 12.70 -1.39 2.56
N VAL A 105 13.05 -0.24 3.12
CA VAL A 105 12.37 1.05 2.91
C VAL A 105 12.35 1.48 1.43
N ASP A 106 13.36 1.09 0.65
CA ASP A 106 13.42 1.36 -0.79
C ASP A 106 12.62 0.34 -1.65
N GLY A 107 12.11 -0.71 -1.01
CA GLY A 107 11.32 -1.79 -1.59
C GLY A 107 12.13 -2.78 -2.42
N ARG A 108 13.45 -2.88 -2.23
CA ARG A 108 14.34 -3.64 -3.13
C ARG A 108 14.72 -5.03 -2.64
N HIS A 109 14.70 -5.29 -1.33
CA HIS A 109 15.11 -6.60 -0.80
C HIS A 109 14.35 -6.94 0.48
N VAL A 110 14.17 -8.25 0.71
CA VAL A 110 13.67 -8.76 1.98
C VAL A 110 14.75 -8.55 3.04
N THR A 111 14.44 -7.82 4.09
CA THR A 111 15.35 -7.59 5.23
C THR A 111 15.15 -8.65 6.30
N GLN A 112 13.96 -9.23 6.41
CA GLN A 112 13.68 -10.29 7.37
C GLN A 112 12.54 -11.19 6.89
N VAL A 113 12.72 -12.51 7.05
CA VAL A 113 11.64 -13.49 6.97
C VAL A 113 11.13 -13.72 8.39
N ILE A 114 9.96 -13.18 8.71
CA ILE A 114 9.37 -13.32 10.04
C ILE A 114 8.68 -14.67 10.18
N TYR A 115 7.98 -15.11 9.13
CA TYR A 115 7.32 -16.40 9.09
C TYR A 115 7.14 -16.91 7.65
N ASN A 116 7.29 -18.22 7.45
CA ASN A 116 6.88 -18.89 6.23
C ASN A 116 6.59 -20.38 6.53
N GLY A 117 5.33 -20.73 6.68
CA GLY A 117 4.92 -22.06 7.12
C GLY A 117 3.41 -22.25 7.14
N SER A 118 2.91 -23.30 7.79
CA SER A 118 1.47 -23.54 7.93
C SER A 118 0.75 -22.33 8.53
N PRO A 119 -0.49 -22.00 8.08
CA PRO A 119 -1.24 -20.89 8.65
C PRO A 119 -1.36 -20.96 10.19
N ARG A 120 -1.19 -19.81 10.86
CA ARG A 120 -1.25 -19.65 12.33
C ARG A 120 -2.54 -18.99 12.78
#